data_AF-A0A285TXS4-F1
#
_entry.id   AF-A0A285TXS4-F1
#
_cell.length_a   1.000
_cell.length_b   1.000
_cell.length_c   1.000
_cell.angle_alpha   90.00
_cell.angle_beta   90.00
_cell.angle_gamma   90.00
#
_symmetry.space_group_name_H-M   'P 1'
#
loop_
_entity.id
_entity.type
_entity.pdbx_description
1 polymer ?
#
loop_
_entity_poly.entity_id
_entity_poly.type
_entity_poly.pdbx_seq_one_letter_code
_entity_poly.pdbx_strand_id
1 'polypeptide(L)'
;MFGGHGYPFGDQASLDRHFPLNVKVVTASELVIGDEQVCDFSATREEFPWEVPIADELYLKMVVNRLTFGTNSSLTVKGNVFVLNCENLTGSHPSSPHSLNIKLLDNGQPVARRRFEALIPIEQRHGKNGAPGVDAGPPHYENTPFGPKVVVDIHRPAPSPGGDGEDGKNGRNGDNGGMLYLADLRFKSINCETGSVTVSAKAGTGFPGGAGGQGGQGGAGGNGTQGLQSNGQIVGATPGGRGGCGGDGGVGGRGGNGGMASHVYLSIPQEYSNRFIFNLQASAGGRGGVGGVGGMGGQGGSPASTQTMIGSDGKNGSSGEHGKPRAAPRAIIFENSSQT
;
A
#
# COMPACT_ATOMS: atom_id res chain seq x y z
N MET A 1 -24.82 -22.13 14.88
CA MET A 1 -24.66 -23.43 14.20
C MET A 1 -25.93 -24.24 14.50
N PHE A 2 -26.48 -24.96 13.53
CA PHE A 2 -27.76 -25.67 13.70
C PHE A 2 -27.64 -26.80 14.75
N GLY A 3 -28.58 -26.85 15.71
CA GLY A 3 -28.88 -28.04 16.52
C GLY A 3 -28.07 -28.21 17.82
N GLY A 4 -28.74 -28.01 18.97
CA GLY A 4 -28.23 -28.29 20.31
C GLY A 4 -28.25 -29.78 20.69
N HIS A 5 -27.72 -30.66 19.86
CA HIS A 5 -27.53 -32.08 20.18
C HIS A 5 -26.06 -32.48 20.08
N GLY A 6 -25.63 -33.36 20.99
CA GLY A 6 -24.27 -33.87 21.06
C GLY A 6 -23.82 -34.47 19.73
N TYR A 7 -22.70 -33.97 19.24
CA TYR A 7 -22.15 -34.31 17.94
C TYR A 7 -21.34 -35.62 18.01
N PRO A 8 -21.55 -36.61 17.12
CA PRO A 8 -20.74 -37.81 17.09
C PRO A 8 -19.33 -37.49 16.54
N PHE A 9 -18.30 -37.78 17.35
CA PHE A 9 -16.88 -37.54 17.03
C PHE A 9 -16.41 -38.11 15.67
N GLY A 10 -17.13 -39.08 15.09
CA GLY A 10 -16.77 -39.74 13.83
C GLY A 10 -16.91 -38.86 12.58
N ASP A 11 -17.74 -37.82 12.62
CA ASP A 11 -18.04 -37.01 11.42
C ASP A 11 -17.19 -35.73 11.31
N GLN A 12 -16.44 -35.38 12.36
CA GLN A 12 -15.61 -34.16 12.42
C GLN A 12 -14.62 -34.10 11.24
N ALA A 13 -13.91 -35.20 10.98
CA ALA A 13 -12.89 -35.26 9.93
C ALA A 13 -13.44 -35.16 8.50
N SER A 14 -14.74 -35.40 8.31
CA SER A 14 -15.41 -35.26 7.00
C SER A 14 -15.96 -33.84 6.81
N LEU A 15 -16.46 -33.22 7.87
CA LEU A 15 -16.89 -31.81 7.87
C LEU A 15 -15.70 -30.85 7.70
N ASP A 16 -14.59 -31.10 8.39
CA ASP A 16 -13.34 -30.34 8.23
C ASP A 16 -12.81 -30.40 6.79
N ARG A 17 -13.11 -31.49 6.05
CA ARG A 17 -12.73 -31.68 4.65
C ARG A 17 -13.66 -31.00 3.65
N HIS A 18 -14.92 -30.77 4.00
CA HIS A 18 -15.93 -30.36 3.02
C HIS A 18 -16.50 -28.97 3.24
N PHE A 19 -16.41 -28.40 4.45
CA PHE A 19 -17.02 -27.09 4.76
C PHE A 19 -16.25 -26.29 5.83
N PRO A 20 -14.97 -25.93 5.62
CA PRO A 20 -14.25 -25.04 6.54
C PRO A 20 -14.73 -23.59 6.35
N LEU A 21 -15.98 -23.30 6.73
CA LEU A 21 -16.49 -21.94 6.83
C LEU A 21 -16.17 -21.41 8.23
N ASN A 22 -15.42 -20.31 8.29
CA ASN A 22 -15.14 -19.62 9.54
C ASN A 22 -16.36 -18.79 9.96
N VAL A 23 -17.34 -19.42 10.62
CA VAL A 23 -18.62 -18.79 10.98
C VAL A 23 -18.70 -18.46 12.47
N LYS A 24 -18.92 -17.17 12.79
CA LYS A 24 -19.39 -16.71 14.10
C LYS A 24 -20.90 -16.55 14.06
N VAL A 25 -21.60 -17.12 15.05
CA VAL A 25 -23.05 -16.97 15.20
C VAL A 25 -23.36 -16.25 16.50
N VAL A 26 -24.03 -15.09 16.39
CA VAL A 26 -24.50 -14.30 17.53
C VAL A 26 -26.02 -14.43 17.60
N THR A 27 -26.53 -14.84 18.76
CA THR A 27 -27.98 -14.93 19.00
C THR A 27 -28.33 -14.12 20.24
N ALA A 28 -29.32 -13.25 20.15
CA ALA A 28 -29.78 -12.43 21.26
C ALA A 28 -31.32 -12.37 21.28
N SER A 29 -31.92 -12.55 22.46
CA SER A 29 -33.34 -12.25 22.66
C SER A 29 -33.60 -10.76 22.54
N GLU A 30 -32.70 -9.94 23.08
CA GLU A 30 -32.76 -8.49 22.99
C GLU A 30 -31.35 -7.92 22.80
N LEU A 31 -31.22 -7.00 21.86
CA LEU A 31 -30.04 -6.18 21.64
C LEU A 31 -30.46 -4.72 21.77
N VAL A 32 -29.93 -4.03 22.79
CA VAL A 32 -30.14 -2.60 22.98
C VAL A 32 -28.85 -1.87 22.61
N ILE A 33 -28.94 -0.92 21.69
CA ILE A 33 -27.86 0.01 21.37
C ILE A 33 -28.34 1.39 21.81
N GLY A 34 -27.79 1.88 22.92
CA GLY A 34 -28.17 3.16 23.52
C GLY A 34 -27.81 4.37 22.65
N ASP A 35 -28.14 5.55 23.17
CA ASP A 35 -27.79 6.81 22.54
C ASP A 35 -26.27 6.92 22.36
N GLU A 36 -25.84 7.34 21.17
CA GLU A 36 -24.44 7.52 20.75
C GLU A 36 -23.56 6.26 20.86
N GLN A 37 -24.14 5.11 21.18
CA GLN A 37 -23.40 3.87 21.36
C GLN A 37 -23.00 3.27 20.01
N VAL A 38 -21.75 2.81 19.93
CA VAL A 38 -21.22 2.07 18.79
C VAL A 38 -20.92 0.63 19.22
N CYS A 39 -21.59 -0.33 18.57
CA CYS A 39 -21.36 -1.75 18.77
C CYS A 39 -20.67 -2.34 17.53
N ASP A 40 -19.45 -2.83 17.70
CA ASP A 40 -18.71 -3.55 16.64
C ASP A 40 -18.92 -5.06 16.83
N PHE A 41 -19.54 -5.70 15.84
CA PHE A 41 -19.82 -7.15 15.86
C PHE A 41 -18.90 -7.94 14.95
N SER A 42 -17.88 -7.29 14.36
CA SER A 42 -16.97 -7.94 13.41
C SER A 42 -16.40 -9.23 13.99
N ALA A 43 -16.44 -10.31 13.22
CA ALA A 43 -15.72 -11.52 13.60
C ALA A 43 -14.24 -11.32 13.25
N THR A 44 -13.35 -11.65 14.19
CA THR A 44 -11.91 -11.60 13.97
C THR A 44 -11.32 -13.01 14.00
N ARG A 45 -10.10 -13.18 13.47
CA ARG A 45 -9.49 -14.50 13.32
C ARG A 45 -9.15 -15.12 14.67
N GLU A 46 -8.84 -14.28 15.65
CA GLU A 46 -8.44 -14.64 17.00
C GLU A 46 -9.61 -15.23 17.82
N GLU A 47 -10.84 -15.06 17.36
CA GLU A 47 -12.03 -15.62 18.00
C GLU A 47 -12.26 -17.10 17.65
N PHE A 48 -11.55 -17.63 16.65
CA PHE A 48 -11.65 -19.03 16.25
C PHE A 48 -10.60 -19.86 16.97
N PRO A 49 -10.94 -21.08 17.44
CA PRO A 49 -10.00 -21.94 18.15
C PRO A 49 -8.96 -22.63 17.24
N TRP A 50 -8.99 -22.34 15.93
CA TRP A 50 -8.04 -22.83 14.92
C TRP A 50 -7.40 -21.67 14.17
N GLU A 51 -6.28 -21.93 13.49
CA GLU A 51 -5.62 -20.94 12.66
C GLU A 51 -6.48 -20.62 11.42
N VAL A 52 -6.91 -19.37 11.30
CA VAL A 52 -7.63 -18.88 10.12
C VAL A 52 -6.67 -18.13 9.21
N PRO A 53 -6.47 -18.55 7.95
CA PRO A 53 -5.63 -17.84 7.00
C PRO A 53 -6.07 -16.39 6.78
N ILE A 54 -5.11 -15.52 6.45
CA ILE A 54 -5.40 -14.10 6.13
C ILE A 54 -6.29 -13.97 4.89
N ALA A 55 -6.19 -14.92 3.95
CA ALA A 55 -6.97 -14.91 2.72
C ALA A 55 -8.42 -15.38 2.93
N ASP A 56 -8.73 -16.02 4.04
CA ASP A 56 -10.02 -16.67 4.24
C ASP A 56 -11.10 -15.68 4.67
N GLU A 57 -12.30 -15.93 4.17
CA GLU A 57 -13.49 -15.17 4.51
C GLU A 57 -13.99 -15.54 5.91
N LEU A 58 -14.44 -14.54 6.64
CA LEU A 58 -15.09 -14.71 7.94
C LEU A 58 -16.58 -14.43 7.79
N TYR A 59 -17.41 -15.37 8.22
CA TYR A 59 -18.86 -15.28 8.13
C TYR A 59 -19.42 -14.90 9.49
N LEU A 60 -20.27 -13.88 9.53
CA LEU A 60 -20.98 -13.44 10.72
C LEU A 60 -22.48 -13.58 10.49
N LYS A 61 -23.13 -14.43 11.28
CA LYS A 61 -24.59 -14.53 11.31
C LYS A 61 -25.11 -14.01 12.64
N MET A 62 -25.96 -13.00 12.60
CA MET A 62 -26.61 -12.44 13.78
C MET A 62 -28.12 -12.69 13.73
N VAL A 63 -28.67 -13.21 14.82
CA VAL A 63 -30.12 -13.46 14.99
C VAL A 63 -30.58 -12.74 16.24
N VAL A 64 -31.49 -11.77 16.08
CA VAL A 64 -31.94 -10.88 17.15
C VAL A 64 -33.47 -10.87 17.19
N ASN A 65 -34.09 -11.22 18.31
CA ASN A 65 -35.56 -11.14 18.38
C ASN A 65 -36.06 -9.69 18.52
N ARG A 66 -35.36 -8.85 19.30
CA ARG A 66 -35.66 -7.42 19.41
C ARG A 66 -34.38 -6.59 19.37
N LEU A 67 -34.26 -5.70 18.38
CA LEU A 67 -33.20 -4.68 18.31
C LEU A 67 -33.81 -3.32 18.65
N THR A 68 -33.40 -2.77 19.78
CA THR A 68 -33.80 -1.42 20.23
C THR A 68 -32.63 -0.46 20.04
N PHE A 69 -32.88 0.70 19.46
CA PHE A 69 -31.80 1.66 19.18
C PHE A 69 -32.14 3.09 19.58
N GLY A 70 -31.14 3.79 20.11
CA GLY A 70 -31.20 5.19 20.50
C GLY A 70 -30.83 6.18 19.39
N THR A 71 -30.65 7.43 19.80
CA THR A 71 -30.19 8.55 18.99
C THR A 71 -28.73 8.33 18.58
N ASN A 72 -28.40 8.49 17.29
CA ASN A 72 -27.03 8.37 16.78
C ASN A 72 -26.32 7.05 17.12
N SER A 73 -27.09 5.99 17.32
CA SER A 73 -26.57 4.64 17.59
C SER A 73 -25.91 4.04 16.34
N SER A 74 -25.00 3.08 16.53
CA SER A 74 -24.32 2.43 15.40
C SER A 74 -24.05 0.94 15.65
N LEU A 75 -24.30 0.15 14.60
CA LEU A 75 -23.89 -1.24 14.48
C LEU A 75 -22.83 -1.32 13.38
N THR A 76 -21.64 -1.81 13.68
CA THR A 76 -20.53 -1.90 12.73
C THR A 76 -20.11 -3.34 12.49
N VAL A 77 -19.84 -3.69 11.22
CA VAL A 77 -19.27 -4.97 10.78
C VAL A 77 -18.18 -4.70 9.74
N LYS A 78 -17.00 -5.28 9.95
CA LYS A 78 -15.79 -5.04 9.17
C LYS A 78 -15.21 -6.36 8.63
N GLY A 79 -15.12 -6.46 7.30
CA GLY A 79 -14.44 -7.57 6.65
C GLY A 79 -15.07 -8.94 6.88
N ASN A 80 -16.40 -8.99 7.08
CA ASN A 80 -17.15 -10.23 7.21
C ASN A 80 -18.22 -10.33 6.11
N VAL A 81 -18.48 -11.56 5.65
CA VAL A 81 -19.77 -11.88 5.00
C VAL A 81 -20.83 -11.86 6.10
N PHE A 82 -21.80 -10.93 6.01
CA PHE A 82 -22.69 -10.62 7.11
C PHE A 82 -24.15 -10.97 6.81
N VAL A 83 -24.81 -11.66 7.73
CA VAL A 83 -26.25 -11.90 7.69
C VAL A 83 -26.87 -11.46 9.02
N LEU A 84 -27.85 -10.56 8.97
CA LEU A 84 -28.66 -10.14 10.11
C LEU A 84 -30.10 -10.60 9.92
N ASN A 85 -30.60 -11.42 10.85
CA ASN A 85 -32.02 -11.70 11.00
C ASN A 85 -32.54 -10.99 12.25
N CYS A 86 -33.43 -10.02 12.08
CA CYS A 86 -34.03 -9.27 13.16
C CYS A 86 -35.56 -9.41 13.12
N GLU A 87 -36.15 -9.97 14.18
CA GLU A 87 -37.61 -10.14 14.22
C GLU A 87 -38.31 -8.79 14.45
N ASN A 88 -37.81 -7.95 15.37
CA ASN A 88 -38.40 -6.65 15.68
C ASN A 88 -37.33 -5.57 15.80
N LEU A 89 -37.40 -4.55 14.95
CA LEU A 89 -36.57 -3.35 15.00
C LEU A 89 -37.38 -2.19 15.58
N THR A 90 -36.91 -1.56 16.65
CA THR A 90 -37.66 -0.52 17.35
C THR A 90 -36.76 0.66 17.75
N GLY A 91 -37.22 1.90 17.52
CA GLY A 91 -36.61 3.08 18.13
C GLY A 91 -36.91 3.14 19.64
N SER A 92 -35.92 3.46 20.47
CA SER A 92 -36.03 3.41 21.93
C SER A 92 -37.10 4.35 22.52
N HIS A 93 -37.38 5.48 21.87
CA HIS A 93 -38.35 6.47 22.34
C HIS A 93 -39.23 7.03 21.21
N PRO A 94 -40.57 7.14 21.41
CA PRO A 94 -41.48 7.72 20.42
C PRO A 94 -41.44 9.24 20.30
N SER A 95 -40.74 9.92 21.22
CA SER A 95 -40.74 11.39 21.36
C SER A 95 -39.40 12.05 21.04
N SER A 96 -38.38 11.29 20.67
CA SER A 96 -37.07 11.80 20.27
C SER A 96 -36.62 11.17 18.95
N PRO A 97 -35.96 11.95 18.07
CA PRO A 97 -35.47 11.43 16.80
C PRO A 97 -34.41 10.36 17.07
N HIS A 98 -34.72 9.12 16.70
CA HIS A 98 -33.83 7.97 16.82
C HIS A 98 -33.17 7.69 15.48
N SER A 99 -31.88 7.32 15.51
CA SER A 99 -31.13 7.02 14.30
C SER A 99 -30.17 5.85 14.55
N LEU A 100 -30.28 4.81 13.72
CA LEU A 100 -29.39 3.65 13.70
C LEU A 100 -28.50 3.70 12.46
N ASN A 101 -27.19 3.69 12.68
CA ASN A 101 -26.20 3.61 11.62
C ASN A 101 -25.62 2.21 11.50
N ILE A 102 -26.06 1.45 10.51
CA ILE A 102 -25.47 0.16 10.15
C ILE A 102 -24.29 0.41 9.21
N LYS A 103 -23.07 0.15 9.67
CA LYS A 103 -21.82 0.40 8.94
C LYS A 103 -21.20 -0.92 8.51
N LEU A 104 -21.13 -1.11 7.19
CA LEU A 104 -20.55 -2.28 6.54
C LEU A 104 -19.24 -1.85 5.85
N LEU A 105 -18.11 -2.30 6.37
CA LEU A 105 -16.79 -1.83 5.95
C LEU A 105 -15.86 -3.00 5.63
N ASP A 106 -14.74 -2.71 4.97
CA ASP A 106 -13.62 -3.64 4.96
C ASP A 106 -12.95 -3.70 6.35
N ASN A 107 -12.02 -4.64 6.53
CA ASN A 107 -11.25 -4.78 7.77
C ASN A 107 -10.03 -3.84 7.86
N GLY A 108 -9.88 -2.89 6.93
CA GLY A 108 -8.72 -2.00 6.83
C GLY A 108 -7.44 -2.70 6.38
N GLN A 109 -7.51 -3.99 6.05
CA GLN A 109 -6.37 -4.76 5.57
C GLN A 109 -6.38 -4.85 4.05
N PRO A 110 -5.21 -4.79 3.40
CA PRO A 110 -5.14 -5.02 1.97
C PRO A 110 -5.63 -6.43 1.62
N VAL A 111 -6.23 -6.59 0.44
CA VAL A 111 -6.46 -7.93 -0.10
C VAL A 111 -5.09 -8.57 -0.30
N ALA A 112 -4.81 -9.60 0.51
CA ALA A 112 -3.50 -10.19 0.64
C ALA A 112 -2.96 -10.61 -0.74
N ARG A 113 -1.94 -9.89 -1.22
CA ARG A 113 -0.96 -10.52 -2.09
C ARG A 113 -0.04 -11.31 -1.17
N ARG A 114 0.28 -12.55 -1.51
CA ARG A 114 1.50 -13.18 -0.97
C ARG A 114 2.66 -12.28 -1.40
N ARG A 115 3.20 -11.55 -0.44
CA ARG A 115 4.30 -10.62 -0.65
C ARG A 115 5.58 -11.40 -0.34
N PHE A 116 6.29 -11.80 -1.39
CA PHE A 116 7.56 -12.51 -1.24
C PHE A 116 8.74 -11.57 -0.93
N GLU A 117 8.55 -10.25 -1.07
CA GLU A 117 9.60 -9.26 -0.89
C GLU A 117 9.34 -8.35 0.31
N ALA A 118 10.35 -8.30 1.19
CA ALA A 118 10.40 -7.39 2.32
C ALA A 118 10.35 -5.92 1.89
N LEU A 119 9.83 -5.06 2.76
CA LEU A 119 9.85 -3.62 2.54
C LEU A 119 11.30 -3.13 2.58
N ILE A 120 11.82 -2.70 1.43
CA ILE A 120 13.10 -1.98 1.36
C ILE A 120 12.81 -0.53 1.78
N PRO A 121 13.42 -0.01 2.87
CA PRO A 121 13.35 1.40 3.25
C PRO A 121 13.79 2.32 2.10
N ILE A 122 13.26 3.54 2.04
CA ILE A 122 13.53 4.42 0.89
C ILE A 122 15.01 4.77 0.77
N GLU A 123 15.71 4.85 1.90
CA GLU A 123 17.14 5.13 2.00
C GLU A 123 17.98 4.03 1.33
N GLN A 124 17.49 2.79 1.36
CA GLN A 124 18.13 1.63 0.74
C GLN A 124 17.76 1.46 -0.74
N ARG A 125 16.94 2.38 -1.28
CA ARG A 125 16.61 2.47 -2.71
C ARG A 125 17.48 3.47 -3.44
N HIS A 126 18.22 4.34 -2.75
CA HIS A 126 19.13 5.24 -3.41
C HIS A 126 20.28 4.49 -4.05
N GLY A 127 20.64 4.90 -5.27
CA GLY A 127 21.86 4.46 -5.91
C GLY A 127 23.08 4.98 -5.15
N LYS A 128 24.14 4.20 -5.11
CA LYS A 128 25.41 4.63 -4.53
C LYS A 128 26.11 5.60 -5.47
N ASN A 129 26.82 6.56 -4.89
CA ASN A 129 27.67 7.45 -5.67
C ASN A 129 28.86 6.67 -6.24
N GLY A 130 29.27 7.07 -7.44
CA GLY A 130 30.50 6.60 -8.06
C GLY A 130 31.72 7.05 -7.28
N ALA A 131 32.74 6.18 -7.23
CA ALA A 131 33.99 6.49 -6.57
C ALA A 131 34.74 7.60 -7.33
N PRO A 132 35.43 8.53 -6.64
CA PRO A 132 36.31 9.46 -7.32
C PRO A 132 37.44 8.69 -8.03
N GLY A 133 37.87 9.22 -9.17
CA GLY A 133 39.05 8.77 -9.86
C GLY A 133 40.32 9.11 -9.08
N VAL A 134 41.39 8.39 -9.39
CA VAL A 134 42.70 8.57 -8.77
C VAL A 134 43.50 9.58 -9.58
N ASP A 135 44.08 10.56 -8.91
CA ASP A 135 44.96 11.57 -9.52
C ASP A 135 46.28 10.94 -10.02
N ALA A 136 46.83 11.51 -11.08
CA ALA A 136 48.13 11.15 -11.61
C ALA A 136 49.25 11.65 -10.68
N GLY A 137 50.28 10.82 -10.49
CA GLY A 137 51.45 11.21 -9.69
C GLY A 137 52.32 12.28 -10.39
N PRO A 138 52.61 13.44 -9.77
CA PRO A 138 53.29 14.55 -10.42
C PRO A 138 54.74 14.21 -10.81
N PRO A 139 55.20 14.52 -12.04
CA PRO A 139 56.62 14.37 -12.40
C PRO A 139 57.50 15.18 -11.44
N HIS A 140 58.72 14.69 -11.19
CA HIS A 140 59.69 15.39 -10.35
C HIS A 140 61.07 15.43 -11.01
N TYR A 141 61.91 16.35 -10.55
CA TYR A 141 63.31 16.42 -10.95
C TYR A 141 64.16 15.52 -10.06
N GLU A 142 65.05 14.75 -10.68
CA GLU A 142 66.13 14.05 -10.01
C GLU A 142 67.46 14.67 -10.48
N ASN A 143 68.32 15.02 -9.53
CA ASN A 143 69.62 15.59 -9.84
C ASN A 143 70.59 14.47 -10.22
N THR A 144 71.18 14.56 -11.42
CA THR A 144 72.20 13.62 -11.89
C THR A 144 73.54 14.35 -12.10
N PRO A 145 74.67 13.64 -12.17
CA PRO A 145 75.97 14.23 -12.53
C PRO A 145 75.99 14.95 -13.90
N PHE A 146 74.97 14.73 -14.73
CA PHE A 146 74.82 15.34 -16.06
C PHE A 146 73.73 16.44 -16.08
N GLY A 147 73.25 16.87 -14.91
CA GLY A 147 72.19 17.88 -14.76
C GLY A 147 70.86 17.31 -14.24
N PRO A 148 69.87 18.18 -13.97
CA PRO A 148 68.54 17.77 -13.53
C PRO A 148 67.82 17.01 -14.65
N LYS A 149 67.35 15.80 -14.33
CA LYS A 149 66.57 14.94 -15.21
C LYS A 149 65.13 14.88 -14.70
N VAL A 150 64.15 15.05 -15.60
CA VAL A 150 62.75 14.79 -15.25
C VAL A 150 62.54 13.28 -15.19
N VAL A 151 62.05 12.79 -14.05
CA VAL A 151 61.69 11.39 -13.86
C VAL A 151 60.17 11.27 -13.96
N VAL A 152 59.73 10.57 -14.99
CA VAL A 152 58.37 10.06 -15.13
C VAL A 152 58.43 8.60 -14.78
N ASP A 153 57.91 8.26 -13.61
CA ASP A 153 57.85 6.88 -13.17
C ASP A 153 56.79 6.13 -13.99
N ILE A 154 57.26 5.14 -14.75
CA ILE A 154 56.46 4.30 -15.65
C ILE A 154 55.47 3.39 -14.92
N HIS A 155 55.55 3.28 -13.60
CA HIS A 155 54.63 2.52 -12.77
C HIS A 155 53.62 3.41 -12.03
N ARG A 156 53.58 4.72 -12.33
CA ARG A 156 52.58 5.62 -11.75
C ARG A 156 51.20 5.34 -12.32
N PRO A 157 50.14 5.42 -11.49
CA PRO A 157 48.79 5.37 -12.00
C PRO A 157 48.56 6.57 -12.91
N ALA A 158 48.19 6.29 -14.15
CA ALA A 158 47.54 7.28 -14.99
C ALA A 158 46.28 7.78 -14.26
N PRO A 159 45.83 9.03 -14.52
CA PRO A 159 44.64 9.51 -13.86
C PRO A 159 43.45 8.63 -14.25
N SER A 160 42.72 8.13 -13.27
CA SER A 160 41.61 7.22 -13.53
C SER A 160 40.32 8.01 -13.75
N PRO A 161 39.37 7.48 -14.55
CA PRO A 161 38.03 8.05 -14.58
C PRO A 161 37.37 7.93 -13.21
N GLY A 162 36.41 8.81 -12.95
CA GLY A 162 35.47 8.63 -11.86
C GLY A 162 34.53 7.47 -12.17
N GLY A 163 34.09 6.75 -11.14
CA GLY A 163 33.07 5.72 -11.26
C GLY A 163 31.70 6.31 -11.55
N ASP A 164 30.85 5.57 -12.23
CA ASP A 164 29.46 5.96 -12.43
C ASP A 164 28.67 5.80 -11.13
N GLY A 165 27.65 6.64 -10.94
CA GLY A 165 26.65 6.45 -9.91
C GLY A 165 25.73 5.29 -10.26
N GLU A 166 25.30 4.52 -9.26
CA GLU A 166 24.31 3.45 -9.45
C GLU A 166 22.91 4.04 -9.64
N ASP A 167 22.05 3.34 -10.35
CA ASP A 167 20.65 3.73 -10.48
C ASP A 167 19.90 3.61 -9.15
N GLY A 168 18.93 4.50 -8.97
CA GLY A 168 17.95 4.38 -7.92
C GLY A 168 16.98 3.22 -8.18
N LYS A 169 16.60 2.50 -7.13
CA LYS A 169 15.67 1.39 -7.22
C LYS A 169 14.23 1.88 -7.38
N ASN A 170 13.41 1.10 -8.08
CA ASN A 170 12.00 1.40 -8.25
C ASN A 170 11.24 1.42 -6.92
N GLY A 171 10.22 2.26 -6.89
CA GLY A 171 9.22 2.31 -5.85
C GLY A 171 8.30 1.09 -5.92
N ARG A 172 7.85 0.67 -4.74
CA ARG A 172 6.98 -0.49 -4.60
C ARG A 172 5.55 -0.16 -5.04
N ASN A 173 4.88 -1.07 -5.73
CA ASN A 173 3.44 -0.94 -5.97
C ASN A 173 2.65 -0.98 -4.65
N GLY A 174 1.63 -0.14 -4.56
CA GLY A 174 0.63 -0.15 -3.50
C GLY A 174 -0.28 -1.36 -3.61
N ASP A 175 -0.83 -1.79 -2.47
CA ASP A 175 -1.79 -2.88 -2.41
C ASP A 175 -3.20 -2.43 -2.76
N ASN A 176 -4.01 -3.36 -3.28
CA ASN A 176 -5.43 -3.11 -3.42
C ASN A 176 -6.11 -2.95 -2.06
N GLY A 177 -7.13 -2.11 -1.99
CA GLY A 177 -7.95 -1.96 -0.78
C GLY A 177 -8.74 -3.22 -0.44
N GLY A 178 -9.09 -3.36 0.84
CA GLY A 178 -9.85 -4.49 1.37
C GLY A 178 -11.23 -4.64 0.72
N MET A 179 -11.72 -5.86 0.61
CA MET A 179 -13.06 -6.09 0.04
C MET A 179 -14.16 -5.73 1.04
N LEU A 180 -15.26 -5.19 0.53
CA LEU A 180 -16.54 -5.23 1.21
C LEU A 180 -17.29 -6.49 0.78
N TYR A 181 -17.47 -7.41 1.71
CA TYR A 181 -18.19 -8.67 1.49
C TYR A 181 -19.71 -8.45 1.47
N LEU A 182 -20.43 -9.50 1.07
CA LEU A 182 -21.88 -9.50 1.01
C LEU A 182 -22.48 -9.21 2.39
N ALA A 183 -23.53 -8.39 2.41
CA ALA A 183 -24.37 -8.18 3.57
C ALA A 183 -25.83 -8.45 3.21
N ASP A 184 -26.50 -9.25 4.03
CA ASP A 184 -27.93 -9.58 3.91
C ASP A 184 -28.64 -9.23 5.22
N LEU A 185 -29.43 -8.17 5.18
CA LEU A 185 -30.15 -7.61 6.32
C LEU A 185 -31.62 -7.96 6.20
N ARG A 186 -32.18 -8.64 7.19
CA ARG A 186 -33.57 -9.12 7.17
C ARG A 186 -34.30 -8.64 8.40
N PHE A 187 -35.36 -7.88 8.21
CA PHE A 187 -36.22 -7.37 9.29
C PHE A 187 -37.65 -7.85 9.07
N LYS A 188 -38.28 -8.39 10.11
CA LYS A 188 -39.66 -8.90 10.02
C LYS A 188 -40.70 -7.88 10.50
N SER A 189 -40.36 -7.04 11.47
CA SER A 189 -41.20 -5.97 11.99
C SER A 189 -40.35 -4.73 12.25
N ILE A 190 -40.85 -3.56 11.87
CA ILE A 190 -40.13 -2.29 11.94
C ILE A 190 -41.03 -1.23 12.57
N ASN A 191 -40.61 -0.74 13.73
CA ASN A 191 -41.31 0.24 14.55
C ASN A 191 -40.38 1.43 14.83
N CYS A 192 -40.10 2.20 13.77
CA CYS A 192 -39.31 3.43 13.83
C CYS A 192 -39.78 4.44 12.78
N GLU A 193 -39.29 5.66 12.88
CA GLU A 193 -39.64 6.76 11.98
C GLU A 193 -38.98 6.63 10.59
N THR A 194 -39.47 7.44 9.66
CA THR A 194 -38.95 7.50 8.29
C THR A 194 -37.49 7.96 8.33
N GLY A 195 -36.63 7.26 7.60
CA GLY A 195 -35.19 7.56 7.57
C GLY A 195 -34.43 7.28 8.87
N SER A 196 -35.02 6.62 9.86
CA SER A 196 -34.35 6.31 11.13
C SER A 196 -33.22 5.30 11.01
N VAL A 197 -33.10 4.56 9.90
CA VAL A 197 -32.03 3.59 9.70
C VAL A 197 -31.16 4.01 8.52
N THR A 198 -29.89 4.28 8.77
CA THR A 198 -28.91 4.54 7.71
C THR A 198 -28.01 3.34 7.54
N VAL A 199 -27.98 2.78 6.33
CA VAL A 199 -27.05 1.73 5.93
C VAL A 199 -25.92 2.35 5.14
N SER A 200 -24.73 2.37 5.73
CA SER A 200 -23.51 2.85 5.09
C SER A 200 -22.63 1.68 4.68
N ALA A 201 -22.14 1.69 3.44
CA ALA A 201 -21.30 0.60 2.95
C ALA A 201 -20.17 1.10 2.06
N LYS A 202 -18.95 0.63 2.32
CA LYS A 202 -17.74 1.03 1.58
C LYS A 202 -16.65 -0.04 1.63
N ALA A 203 -16.05 -0.35 0.49
CA ALA A 203 -14.82 -1.15 0.41
C ALA A 203 -13.56 -0.31 0.68
N GLY A 204 -12.48 -0.96 1.10
CA GLY A 204 -11.24 -0.30 1.48
C GLY A 204 -10.60 0.45 0.32
N THR A 205 -9.91 1.55 0.59
CA THR A 205 -9.19 2.32 -0.45
C THR A 205 -7.91 1.61 -0.87
N GLY A 206 -7.50 1.80 -2.12
CA GLY A 206 -6.19 1.36 -2.56
C GLY A 206 -5.06 2.04 -1.79
N PHE A 207 -4.01 1.28 -1.48
CA PHE A 207 -2.84 1.79 -0.77
C PHE A 207 -1.89 2.53 -1.73
N PRO A 208 -1.15 3.53 -1.24
CA PRO A 208 -0.23 4.28 -2.07
C PRO A 208 0.94 3.41 -2.57
N GLY A 209 1.42 3.72 -3.77
CA GLY A 209 2.71 3.27 -4.26
C GLY A 209 3.85 3.98 -3.54
N GLY A 210 4.96 3.28 -3.33
CA GLY A 210 6.18 3.84 -2.77
C GLY A 210 6.93 4.70 -3.78
N ALA A 211 7.67 5.71 -3.30
CA ALA A 211 8.55 6.49 -4.15
C ALA A 211 9.74 5.68 -4.66
N GLY A 212 10.22 6.05 -5.85
CA GLY A 212 11.48 5.57 -6.41
C GLY A 212 12.68 6.18 -5.71
N GLY A 213 13.79 5.46 -5.67
CA GLY A 213 15.05 5.95 -5.14
C GLY A 213 15.72 6.94 -6.07
N GLN A 214 16.42 7.92 -5.52
CA GLN A 214 17.35 8.78 -6.28
C GLN A 214 18.50 7.97 -6.89
N GLY A 215 18.97 8.38 -8.05
CA GLY A 215 20.20 7.88 -8.65
C GLY A 215 21.44 8.42 -7.94
N GLY A 216 22.50 7.62 -7.93
CA GLY A 216 23.79 7.99 -7.36
C GLY A 216 24.50 9.04 -8.20
N GLN A 217 25.27 9.91 -7.56
CA GLN A 217 26.10 10.90 -8.24
C GLN A 217 27.28 10.21 -8.94
N GLY A 218 27.69 10.71 -10.10
CA GLY A 218 28.92 10.28 -10.75
C GLY A 218 30.16 10.77 -9.99
N GLY A 219 31.19 9.94 -9.93
CA GLY A 219 32.47 10.29 -9.32
C GLY A 219 33.25 11.30 -10.17
N ALA A 220 33.98 12.21 -9.53
CA ALA A 220 34.89 13.09 -10.24
C ALA A 220 36.03 12.29 -10.89
N GLY A 221 36.50 12.69 -12.07
CA GLY A 221 37.70 12.12 -12.70
C GLY A 221 38.97 12.58 -12.00
N GLY A 222 39.98 11.72 -11.94
CA GLY A 222 41.27 12.06 -11.33
C GLY A 222 42.01 13.15 -12.11
N ASN A 223 42.70 14.03 -11.42
CA ASN A 223 43.50 15.08 -12.03
C ASN A 223 44.74 14.49 -12.72
N GLY A 224 45.03 14.94 -13.94
CA GLY A 224 46.27 14.68 -14.63
C GLY A 224 47.41 15.61 -14.18
N THR A 225 48.46 15.67 -14.97
CA THR A 225 49.66 16.47 -14.69
C THR A 225 49.95 17.43 -15.83
N GLN A 226 50.42 18.65 -15.52
CA GLN A 226 50.88 19.60 -16.55
C GLN A 226 52.24 19.24 -17.17
N GLY A 227 52.94 18.23 -16.62
CA GLY A 227 54.30 17.88 -17.01
C GLY A 227 55.35 18.84 -16.45
N LEU A 228 56.62 18.54 -16.68
CA LEU A 228 57.76 19.43 -16.40
C LEU A 228 58.54 19.69 -17.68
N GLN A 229 59.09 20.91 -17.82
CA GLN A 229 59.86 21.26 -19.00
C GLN A 229 61.30 20.71 -18.90
N SER A 230 61.73 19.94 -19.88
CA SER A 230 63.08 19.38 -19.98
C SER A 230 63.56 19.43 -21.44
N ASN A 231 64.73 20.03 -21.68
CA ASN A 231 65.34 20.15 -23.00
C ASN A 231 64.39 20.70 -24.09
N GLY A 232 63.56 21.69 -23.73
CA GLY A 232 62.60 22.33 -24.64
C GLY A 232 61.29 21.56 -24.86
N GLN A 233 61.09 20.40 -24.23
CA GLN A 233 59.87 19.59 -24.32
C GLN A 233 59.17 19.48 -22.95
N ILE A 234 57.85 19.33 -22.95
CA ILE A 234 57.07 19.01 -21.74
C ILE A 234 57.07 17.49 -21.58
N VAL A 235 57.61 17.01 -20.46
CA VAL A 235 57.76 15.60 -20.15
C VAL A 235 56.84 15.22 -18.98
N GLY A 236 56.07 14.14 -19.14
CA GLY A 236 55.20 13.62 -18.09
C GLY A 236 53.89 14.40 -17.89
N ALA A 237 53.43 15.14 -18.91
CA ALA A 237 52.08 15.69 -18.92
C ALA A 237 51.05 14.58 -19.22
N THR A 238 49.95 14.58 -18.48
CA THR A 238 48.85 13.63 -18.66
C THR A 238 47.52 14.38 -18.60
N PRO A 239 46.55 14.06 -19.47
CA PRO A 239 45.21 14.64 -19.38
C PRO A 239 44.52 14.12 -18.11
N GLY A 240 43.60 14.89 -17.52
CA GLY A 240 42.75 14.37 -16.45
C GLY A 240 41.85 13.22 -16.89
N GLY A 241 41.34 12.48 -15.91
CA GLY A 241 40.34 11.44 -16.09
C GLY A 241 38.96 12.03 -16.39
N ARG A 242 38.11 11.24 -17.06
CA ARG A 242 36.70 11.59 -17.30
C ARG A 242 35.91 11.53 -15.98
N GLY A 243 34.93 12.40 -15.81
CA GLY A 243 33.95 12.23 -14.74
C GLY A 243 32.99 11.06 -15.02
N GLY A 244 32.58 10.34 -13.98
CA GLY A 244 31.59 9.28 -14.08
C GLY A 244 30.19 9.84 -14.32
N CYS A 245 29.31 9.07 -14.94
CA CYS A 245 27.92 9.45 -15.17
C CYS A 245 27.11 9.35 -13.87
N GLY A 246 26.08 10.18 -13.73
CA GLY A 246 25.09 9.99 -12.67
C GLY A 246 24.16 8.82 -12.99
N GLY A 247 23.71 8.10 -11.97
CA GLY A 247 22.73 7.04 -12.11
C GLY A 247 21.32 7.59 -12.34
N ASP A 248 20.47 6.83 -13.01
CA ASP A 248 19.08 7.20 -13.23
C ASP A 248 18.27 7.12 -11.92
N GLY A 249 17.24 7.94 -11.79
CA GLY A 249 16.27 7.85 -10.71
C GLY A 249 15.32 6.69 -10.92
N GLY A 250 14.99 5.96 -9.85
CA GLY A 250 14.05 4.85 -9.89
C GLY A 250 12.62 5.30 -10.19
N VAL A 251 11.86 4.47 -10.89
CA VAL A 251 10.44 4.73 -11.21
C VAL A 251 9.58 4.64 -9.94
N GLY A 252 8.64 5.55 -9.75
CA GLY A 252 7.68 5.48 -8.64
C GLY A 252 6.71 4.30 -8.77
N GLY A 253 6.37 3.65 -7.66
CA GLY A 253 5.47 2.51 -7.67
C GLY A 253 4.03 2.90 -7.98
N ARG A 254 3.27 2.04 -8.64
CA ARG A 254 1.85 2.30 -8.94
C ARG A 254 1.02 2.26 -7.66
N GLY A 255 -0.02 3.07 -7.57
CA GLY A 255 -1.02 2.97 -6.49
C GLY A 255 -1.86 1.70 -6.65
N GLY A 256 -2.27 1.10 -5.53
CA GLY A 256 -3.15 -0.06 -5.57
C GLY A 256 -4.59 0.33 -5.90
N ASN A 257 -5.37 -0.60 -6.44
CA ASN A 257 -6.76 -0.28 -6.80
C ASN A 257 -7.65 -0.20 -5.56
N GLY A 258 -8.79 0.49 -5.68
CA GLY A 258 -9.85 0.41 -4.68
C GLY A 258 -10.33 -1.04 -4.48
N GLY A 259 -10.79 -1.34 -3.28
CA GLY A 259 -11.39 -2.62 -2.93
C GLY A 259 -12.69 -2.87 -3.69
N MET A 260 -12.98 -4.14 -3.95
CA MET A 260 -14.24 -4.55 -4.56
C MET A 260 -15.35 -4.61 -3.51
N ALA A 261 -16.58 -4.34 -3.93
CA ALA A 261 -17.74 -4.32 -3.06
C ALA A 261 -18.82 -5.27 -3.59
N SER A 262 -19.28 -6.17 -2.72
CA SER A 262 -20.53 -6.90 -2.94
C SER A 262 -21.73 -6.00 -2.66
N HIS A 263 -22.89 -6.33 -3.21
CA HIS A 263 -24.13 -5.60 -2.94
C HIS A 263 -24.63 -5.84 -1.51
N VAL A 264 -25.44 -4.89 -1.04
CA VAL A 264 -26.16 -4.98 0.24
C VAL A 264 -27.60 -5.37 -0.07
N TYR A 265 -28.05 -6.47 0.51
CA TYR A 265 -29.41 -6.95 0.37
C TYR A 265 -30.21 -6.58 1.62
N LEU A 266 -31.42 -6.06 1.41
CA LEU A 266 -32.34 -5.69 2.47
C LEU A 266 -33.67 -6.39 2.22
N SER A 267 -34.09 -7.27 3.14
CA SER A 267 -35.41 -7.89 3.15
C SER A 267 -36.26 -7.30 4.26
N ILE A 268 -37.38 -6.68 3.91
CA ILE A 268 -38.26 -5.95 4.83
C ILE A 268 -39.73 -6.21 4.50
N PRO A 269 -40.67 -5.92 5.42
CA PRO A 269 -42.09 -5.94 5.08
C PRO A 269 -42.43 -4.85 4.06
N GLN A 270 -43.50 -5.07 3.32
CA GLN A 270 -44.00 -4.11 2.33
C GLN A 270 -44.25 -2.73 2.96
N GLU A 271 -43.96 -1.66 2.21
CA GLU A 271 -44.18 -0.25 2.60
C GLU A 271 -43.22 0.31 3.67
N TYR A 272 -42.19 -0.43 4.08
CA TYR A 272 -41.20 0.03 5.07
C TYR A 272 -39.85 0.48 4.48
N SER A 273 -39.68 0.50 3.15
CA SER A 273 -38.43 0.95 2.53
C SER A 273 -38.06 2.39 2.88
N ASN A 274 -39.05 3.25 3.12
CA ASN A 274 -38.85 4.64 3.52
C ASN A 274 -38.19 4.82 4.91
N ARG A 275 -38.11 3.76 5.72
CA ARG A 275 -37.40 3.77 7.02
C ARG A 275 -35.88 3.73 6.84
N PHE A 276 -35.40 3.37 5.65
CA PHE A 276 -33.99 3.18 5.35
C PHE A 276 -33.43 4.25 4.41
N ILE A 277 -32.23 4.74 4.75
CA ILE A 277 -31.40 5.60 3.91
C ILE A 277 -30.12 4.83 3.59
N PHE A 278 -29.67 4.89 2.33
CA PHE A 278 -28.47 4.18 1.89
C PHE A 278 -27.35 5.15 1.54
N ASN A 279 -26.25 5.07 2.28
CA ASN A 279 -25.02 5.84 2.06
C ASN A 279 -23.93 4.90 1.52
N LEU A 280 -24.01 4.59 0.23
CA LEU A 280 -23.12 3.64 -0.44
C LEU A 280 -21.99 4.39 -1.15
N GLN A 281 -20.74 4.07 -0.81
CA GLN A 281 -19.59 4.82 -1.32
C GLN A 281 -18.71 3.98 -2.24
N ALA A 282 -18.23 4.62 -3.31
CA ALA A 282 -17.18 4.08 -4.14
C ALA A 282 -15.86 3.98 -3.36
N SER A 283 -15.01 3.03 -3.76
CA SER A 283 -13.66 2.93 -3.23
C SER A 283 -12.68 3.67 -4.14
N ALA A 284 -11.86 4.54 -3.56
CA ALA A 284 -10.81 5.23 -4.27
C ALA A 284 -9.59 4.32 -4.51
N GLY A 285 -8.90 4.54 -5.63
CA GLY A 285 -7.57 3.97 -5.84
C GLY A 285 -6.50 4.70 -5.04
N GLY A 286 -5.39 4.02 -4.79
CA GLY A 286 -4.23 4.58 -4.10
C GLY A 286 -3.45 5.54 -4.98
N ARG A 287 -2.72 6.46 -4.36
CA ARG A 287 -1.85 7.39 -5.08
C ARG A 287 -0.64 6.64 -5.64
N GLY A 288 -0.18 6.96 -6.86
CA GLY A 288 1.11 6.48 -7.35
C GLY A 288 2.25 7.18 -6.62
N GLY A 289 3.37 6.48 -6.48
CA GLY A 289 4.60 6.99 -5.88
C GLY A 289 5.29 7.96 -6.82
N VAL A 290 6.01 8.93 -6.25
CA VAL A 290 6.82 9.87 -7.02
C VAL A 290 8.08 9.15 -7.53
N GLY A 291 8.52 9.45 -8.75
CA GLY A 291 9.80 8.95 -9.27
C GLY A 291 11.01 9.57 -8.58
N GLY A 292 12.14 8.87 -8.60
CA GLY A 292 13.41 9.35 -8.07
C GLY A 292 14.05 10.39 -8.98
N VAL A 293 14.85 11.27 -8.41
CA VAL A 293 15.67 12.23 -9.16
C VAL A 293 16.94 11.51 -9.65
N GLY A 294 17.38 11.77 -10.88
CA GLY A 294 18.65 11.26 -11.40
C GLY A 294 19.85 11.90 -10.70
N GLY A 295 20.96 11.17 -10.61
CA GLY A 295 22.22 11.70 -10.10
C GLY A 295 22.86 12.65 -11.10
N MET A 296 23.64 13.62 -10.62
CA MET A 296 24.43 14.48 -11.50
C MET A 296 25.70 13.74 -11.94
N GLY A 297 26.18 14.04 -13.14
CA GLY A 297 27.46 13.57 -13.63
C GLY A 297 28.64 14.19 -12.87
N GLY A 298 29.69 13.39 -12.70
CA GLY A 298 30.94 13.83 -12.11
C GLY A 298 31.71 14.77 -13.03
N GLN A 299 32.47 15.68 -12.44
CA GLN A 299 33.36 16.57 -13.18
C GLN A 299 34.57 15.81 -13.75
N GLY A 300 35.09 16.24 -14.89
CA GLY A 300 36.38 15.74 -15.40
C GLY A 300 37.56 16.31 -14.61
N GLY A 301 38.66 15.56 -14.55
CA GLY A 301 39.89 15.98 -13.88
C GLY A 301 40.70 17.02 -14.68
N SER A 302 41.49 17.82 -13.98
CA SER A 302 42.40 18.83 -14.57
C SER A 302 43.84 18.32 -14.66
N PRO A 303 44.68 18.75 -15.62
CA PRO A 303 44.38 19.63 -16.73
C PRO A 303 43.47 18.95 -17.75
N ALA A 304 42.44 19.69 -18.18
CA ALA A 304 41.53 19.23 -19.21
C ALA A 304 42.25 19.23 -20.57
N SER A 305 42.48 18.05 -21.14
CA SER A 305 42.53 18.01 -22.61
C SER A 305 41.11 18.25 -23.13
N THR A 306 40.93 18.61 -24.40
CA THR A 306 39.60 18.77 -25.04
C THR A 306 38.70 17.52 -24.95
N GLN A 307 39.18 16.41 -24.37
CA GLN A 307 38.48 15.14 -24.16
C GLN A 307 38.12 14.82 -22.70
N THR A 308 38.43 15.66 -21.69
CA THR A 308 37.96 15.41 -20.31
C THR A 308 36.48 15.79 -20.19
N MET A 309 35.62 14.87 -20.59
CA MET A 309 34.18 15.06 -20.58
C MET A 309 33.63 14.97 -19.16
N ILE A 310 32.79 15.93 -18.79
CA ILE A 310 31.90 15.81 -17.63
C ILE A 310 31.01 14.58 -17.87
N GLY A 311 30.73 13.82 -16.80
CA GLY A 311 29.76 12.73 -16.86
C GLY A 311 28.38 13.27 -17.26
N SER A 312 27.56 12.46 -17.92
CA SER A 312 26.17 12.84 -18.13
C SER A 312 25.37 12.68 -16.84
N ASP A 313 24.42 13.58 -16.60
CA ASP A 313 23.42 13.42 -15.55
C ASP A 313 22.52 12.22 -15.87
N GLY A 314 22.10 11.51 -14.82
CA GLY A 314 21.06 10.50 -14.89
C GLY A 314 19.68 11.11 -15.11
N LYS A 315 18.78 10.34 -15.70
CA LYS A 315 17.39 10.73 -15.94
C LYS A 315 16.57 10.63 -14.68
N ASN A 316 15.59 11.51 -14.52
CA ASN A 316 14.58 11.36 -13.48
C ASN A 316 13.67 10.16 -13.78
N GLY A 317 13.34 9.40 -12.75
CA GLY A 317 12.35 8.33 -12.83
C GLY A 317 10.94 8.91 -13.01
N SER A 318 10.09 8.21 -13.75
CA SER A 318 8.69 8.59 -13.89
C SER A 318 7.91 8.31 -12.60
N SER A 319 6.91 9.14 -12.29
CA SER A 319 5.94 8.84 -11.22
C SER A 319 5.09 7.63 -11.60
N GLY A 320 4.68 6.85 -10.59
CA GLY A 320 3.77 5.73 -10.77
C GLY A 320 2.34 6.20 -11.04
N GLU A 321 1.58 5.37 -11.74
CA GLU A 321 0.17 5.61 -12.00
C GLU A 321 -0.67 5.52 -10.72
N HIS A 322 -1.76 6.29 -10.65
CA HIS A 322 -2.78 6.11 -9.62
C HIS A 322 -3.52 4.78 -9.80
N GLY A 323 -3.91 4.16 -8.70
CA GLY A 323 -4.76 2.99 -8.73
C GLY A 323 -6.16 3.31 -9.22
N LYS A 324 -6.86 2.30 -9.75
CA LYS A 324 -8.21 2.47 -10.27
C LYS A 324 -9.23 2.53 -9.13
N PRO A 325 -10.20 3.47 -9.17
CA PRO A 325 -11.33 3.41 -8.25
C PRO A 325 -12.25 2.22 -8.58
N ARG A 326 -13.09 1.85 -7.62
CA ARG A 326 -14.15 0.83 -7.78
C ARG A 326 -15.49 1.44 -7.42
N ALA A 327 -16.52 1.02 -8.16
CA ALA A 327 -17.88 1.49 -7.95
C ALA A 327 -18.39 1.19 -6.54
N ALA A 328 -19.33 2.02 -6.07
CA ALA A 328 -20.05 1.76 -4.84
C ALA A 328 -20.85 0.44 -4.92
N PRO A 329 -21.10 -0.24 -3.80
CA PRO A 329 -22.11 -1.30 -3.80
C PRO A 329 -23.49 -0.72 -4.15
N ARG A 330 -24.40 -1.59 -4.57
CA ARG A 330 -25.82 -1.27 -4.73
C ARG A 330 -26.59 -1.81 -3.54
N ALA A 331 -27.69 -1.13 -3.19
CA ALA A 331 -28.71 -1.67 -2.32
C ALA A 331 -29.75 -2.40 -3.18
N ILE A 332 -30.06 -3.63 -2.81
CA ILE A 332 -31.11 -4.44 -3.42
C ILE A 332 -32.16 -4.68 -2.34
N ILE A 333 -33.35 -4.13 -2.54
CA ILE A 333 -34.42 -4.16 -1.54
C ILE A 333 -35.49 -5.16 -1.99
N PHE A 334 -35.86 -6.07 -1.09
CA PHE A 334 -36.96 -7.00 -1.23
C PHE A 334 -38.05 -6.61 -0.23
N GLU A 335 -39.16 -6.12 -0.73
CA GLU A 335 -40.37 -5.87 0.05
C GLU A 335 -41.25 -7.11 0.00
N ASN A 336 -41.40 -7.77 1.15
CA ASN A 336 -42.15 -9.00 1.27
C ASN A 336 -43.58 -8.69 1.72
N SER A 337 -44.57 -9.18 0.97
CA SER A 337 -45.94 -9.25 1.46
C SER A 337 -45.94 -10.18 2.68
N SER A 338 -46.35 -9.66 3.82
CA SER A 338 -46.53 -10.43 5.06
C SER A 338 -47.25 -11.74 4.73
N GLN A 339 -46.60 -12.89 4.88
CA GLN A 339 -47.35 -14.15 4.97
C GLN A 339 -48.16 -14.05 6.25
N THR A 340 -49.46 -13.79 6.09
CA THR A 340 -50.50 -13.93 7.11
C THR A 340 -50.46 -15.31 7.74
#